data_AF-A0A2R7NR71-F1
#
_entry.id   AF-A0A2R7NR71-F1
#
_cell.length_a   1.000
_cell.length_b   1.000
_cell.length_c   1.000
_cell.angle_alpha   90.00
_cell.angle_beta   90.00
_cell.angle_gamma   90.00
#
_symmetry.space_group_name_H-M   'P 1'
#
loop_
_entity.id
_entity.type
_entity.pdbx_description
1 polymer ?
#
loop_
_entity_poly.entity_id
_entity_poly.type
_entity_poly.pdbx_seq_one_letter_code
_entity_poly.pdbx_strand_id
1 'polypeptide(L)'
;MARIRARAASLLAALAAVAFQATAAEIHPYELAMLQQQVQRTGWVRVMVTLDRSAWRTRSEEQTLRLQALADRLYAELGDSAFPTGRRNNGLGWIGFYTDSAGIALLSRTALAEKFSIDPTGRSWGRERAGDGSFEAIDDALVASPTVEVDLVLATEEPPYTLLPDGSTRFDGPSEVNEVLDRLLTEPFAQHIKGIDRRQNPQLAPVVPAKIDRVAFFGLVESVHVRAVRPRGFVRQPSAIWHEDALRVAAREGRAEIHILLRGGVTYTHLPHQSPKARRYQMDANTRALDEILKAAGVEALPVLSEVDAHMGLVYLFITRPQLEKLFAQRDPRILSVDVNKAIGGLASNN
;
A
#
# COMPACT_ATOMS: atom_id res chain seq x y z
N MET A 1 84.46 -0.64 13.31
CA MET A 1 84.17 -0.85 11.89
C MET A 1 82.66 -0.97 11.72
N ALA A 2 82.02 0.12 11.31
CA ALA A 2 80.59 0.22 11.06
C ALA A 2 80.36 0.36 9.55
N ARG A 3 79.58 -0.56 8.95
CA ARG A 3 79.18 -0.67 7.53
C ARG A 3 78.34 -1.96 7.47
N ILE A 4 77.08 -2.04 7.04
CA ILE A 4 76.43 -1.52 5.83
C ILE A 4 74.89 -1.55 6.01
N ARG A 5 74.27 -0.36 5.88
CA ARG A 5 73.06 0.00 5.09
C ARG A 5 71.93 -1.04 5.05
N ALA A 6 70.79 -0.83 5.72
CA ALA A 6 69.73 0.11 5.33
C ALA A 6 69.42 0.11 3.82
N ARG A 7 68.51 -0.77 3.38
CA ARG A 7 67.64 -0.67 2.18
C ARG A 7 66.92 -2.02 1.94
N ALA A 8 65.86 -2.29 2.70
CA ALA A 8 64.93 -3.39 2.38
C ALA A 8 63.52 -3.16 2.94
N ALA A 9 63.08 -1.90 3.02
CA ALA A 9 61.78 -1.54 3.59
C ALA A 9 60.97 -0.59 2.67
N SER A 10 61.17 -0.69 1.34
CA SER A 10 60.51 0.25 0.41
C SER A 10 60.06 -0.39 -0.91
N LEU A 11 59.87 -1.71 -0.96
CA LEU A 11 59.47 -2.41 -2.20
C LEU A 11 58.44 -3.52 -1.99
N LEU A 12 57.68 -3.47 -0.89
CA LEU A 12 56.52 -4.34 -0.64
C LEU A 12 55.26 -3.56 -0.25
N ALA A 13 55.28 -2.23 -0.41
CA ALA A 13 54.12 -1.35 -0.23
C ALA A 13 53.45 -0.94 -1.56
N ALA A 14 53.80 -1.59 -2.68
CA ALA A 14 53.38 -1.16 -4.03
C ALA A 14 52.54 -2.19 -4.80
N LEU A 15 51.97 -3.23 -4.15
CA LEU A 15 51.16 -4.25 -4.84
C LEU A 15 49.99 -4.80 -4.01
N ALA A 16 49.37 -3.94 -3.20
CA ALA A 16 48.04 -4.21 -2.64
C ALA A 16 47.09 -3.02 -2.80
N ALA A 17 47.39 -2.08 -3.70
CA ALA A 17 46.37 -1.28 -4.34
C ALA A 17 45.80 -2.09 -5.50
N VAL A 18 45.14 -3.20 -5.20
CA VAL A 18 44.05 -3.64 -6.07
C VAL A 18 43.06 -2.50 -5.94
N ALA A 19 43.12 -1.57 -6.90
CA ALA A 19 42.02 -0.72 -7.20
C ALA A 19 40.83 -1.66 -7.41
N PHE A 20 40.04 -1.86 -6.36
CA PHE A 20 38.62 -2.01 -6.56
C PHE A 20 38.27 -0.76 -7.35
N GLN A 21 38.21 -0.90 -8.68
CA GLN A 21 37.35 -0.06 -9.46
C GLN A 21 35.98 -0.30 -8.86
N ALA A 22 35.62 0.52 -7.87
CA ALA A 22 34.28 0.67 -7.41
C ALA A 22 33.54 1.15 -8.65
N THR A 23 32.99 0.21 -9.41
CA THR A 23 32.06 0.52 -10.47
C THR A 23 30.86 1.08 -9.74
N ALA A 24 30.70 2.40 -9.81
CA ALA A 24 29.53 3.08 -9.33
C ALA A 24 28.27 2.35 -9.79
N ALA A 25 27.26 2.27 -8.93
CA ALA A 25 26.00 1.66 -9.30
C ALA A 25 25.45 2.32 -10.58
N GLU A 26 25.05 1.50 -11.55
CA GLU A 26 24.52 1.97 -12.82
C GLU A 26 23.19 2.71 -12.59
N ILE A 27 23.00 3.88 -13.21
CA ILE A 27 21.72 4.58 -13.28
C ILE A 27 21.56 5.28 -14.62
N HIS A 28 20.35 5.21 -15.19
CA HIS A 28 20.03 5.94 -16.41
C HIS A 28 19.90 7.45 -16.12
N PRO A 29 20.52 8.35 -16.92
CA PRO A 29 20.52 9.80 -16.64
C PRO A 29 19.13 10.41 -16.45
N TYR A 30 18.14 9.96 -17.23
CA TYR A 30 16.76 10.41 -17.08
C TYR A 30 16.14 9.99 -15.74
N GLU A 31 16.40 8.76 -15.27
CA GLU A 31 15.90 8.30 -13.97
C GLU A 31 16.58 9.06 -12.83
N LEU A 32 17.89 9.34 -12.95
CA LEU A 32 18.61 10.15 -11.99
C LEU A 32 18.00 11.56 -11.88
N ALA A 33 17.72 12.21 -13.02
CA ALA A 33 17.09 13.52 -13.04
C ALA A 33 15.69 13.50 -12.40
N MET A 34 14.90 12.46 -12.66
CA MET A 34 13.58 12.28 -12.02
C MET A 34 13.68 12.08 -10.51
N LEU A 35 14.60 11.23 -10.04
CA LEU A 35 14.84 11.02 -8.61
C LEU A 35 15.28 12.32 -7.93
N GLN A 36 16.18 13.07 -8.57
CA GLN A 36 16.65 14.38 -8.09
C GLN A 36 15.51 15.41 -8.04
N GLN A 37 14.64 15.45 -9.05
CA GLN A 37 13.49 16.35 -9.05
C GLN A 37 12.48 15.96 -7.96
N GLN A 38 12.21 14.66 -7.78
CA GLN A 38 11.29 14.19 -6.76
C GLN A 38 11.82 14.49 -5.37
N VAL A 39 13.07 14.16 -5.08
CA VAL A 39 13.68 14.40 -3.76
C VAL A 39 13.77 15.90 -3.44
N GLN A 40 13.95 16.78 -4.44
CA GLN A 40 13.88 18.22 -4.23
C GLN A 40 12.49 18.70 -3.82
N ARG A 41 11.44 18.05 -4.34
CA ARG A 41 10.04 18.39 -4.02
C ARG A 41 9.61 17.85 -2.66
N THR A 42 9.99 16.62 -2.35
CA THR A 42 9.44 15.89 -1.20
C THR A 42 10.43 15.73 -0.05
N GLY A 43 11.71 16.06 -0.26
CA GLY A 43 12.83 15.77 0.64
C GLY A 43 13.37 14.34 0.54
N TRP A 44 12.55 13.39 0.05
CA TRP A 44 12.86 11.96 0.06
C TRP A 44 12.22 11.24 -1.13
N VAL A 45 12.89 10.24 -1.69
CA VAL A 45 12.38 9.44 -2.80
C VAL A 45 12.59 7.95 -2.56
N ARG A 46 11.66 7.12 -3.03
CA ARG A 46 11.83 5.68 -3.00
C ARG A 46 12.70 5.21 -4.16
N VAL A 47 13.76 4.47 -3.84
CA VAL A 47 14.67 3.89 -4.81
C VAL A 47 14.59 2.38 -4.75
N MET A 48 14.72 1.74 -5.91
CA MET A 48 14.98 0.31 -6.00
C MET A 48 16.45 0.12 -6.32
N VAL A 49 17.14 -0.65 -5.50
CA VAL A 49 18.56 -0.97 -5.65
C VAL A 49 18.71 -2.43 -5.98
N THR A 50 19.45 -2.71 -7.04
CA THR A 50 19.86 -4.07 -7.43
C THR A 50 21.21 -4.37 -6.80
N LEU A 51 21.21 -5.31 -5.86
CA LEU A 51 22.40 -5.82 -5.20
C LEU A 51 23.11 -6.88 -6.04
N ASP A 52 22.34 -7.72 -6.74
CA ASP A 52 22.83 -8.80 -7.62
C ASP A 52 21.76 -9.18 -8.65
N ARG A 53 21.96 -8.83 -9.94
CA ARG A 53 21.03 -9.15 -11.04
C ARG A 53 20.90 -10.64 -11.34
N SER A 54 21.84 -11.46 -10.90
CA SER A 54 21.84 -12.90 -11.14
C SER A 54 21.13 -13.67 -10.02
N ALA A 55 20.90 -13.03 -8.88
CA ALA A 55 20.45 -13.71 -7.69
C ALA A 55 19.07 -14.37 -7.82
N TRP A 56 18.18 -13.85 -8.66
CA TRP A 56 16.86 -14.47 -8.91
C TRP A 56 16.92 -15.89 -9.49
N ARG A 57 18.06 -16.31 -10.08
CA ARG A 57 18.22 -17.61 -10.75
C ARG A 57 18.38 -18.78 -9.78
N THR A 58 18.80 -18.48 -8.56
CA THR A 58 19.05 -19.47 -7.51
C THR A 58 18.27 -19.01 -6.28
N ARG A 59 17.75 -19.93 -5.48
CA ARG A 59 17.10 -19.57 -4.22
C ARG A 59 17.59 -20.51 -3.14
N SER A 60 18.64 -20.08 -2.45
CA SER A 60 19.17 -20.77 -1.27
C SER A 60 19.16 -19.87 -0.04
N GLU A 61 19.18 -20.49 1.13
CA GLU A 61 19.32 -19.79 2.41
C GLU A 61 20.65 -19.02 2.48
N GLU A 62 21.74 -19.63 2.04
CA GLU A 62 23.08 -19.00 1.98
C GLU A 62 23.06 -17.72 1.13
N GLN A 63 22.43 -17.76 -0.04
CA GLN A 63 22.29 -16.61 -0.91
C GLN A 63 21.43 -15.51 -0.27
N THR A 64 20.35 -15.89 0.40
CA THR A 64 19.48 -14.96 1.13
C THR A 64 20.26 -14.23 2.23
N LEU A 65 21.05 -14.97 3.03
CA LEU A 65 21.90 -14.41 4.07
C LEU A 65 22.99 -13.49 3.48
N ARG A 66 23.63 -13.88 2.38
CA ARG A 66 24.61 -13.05 1.68
C ARG A 66 24.00 -11.74 1.18
N LEU A 67 22.82 -11.79 0.57
CA LEU A 67 22.11 -10.60 0.09
C LEU A 67 21.69 -9.69 1.24
N GLN A 68 21.25 -10.27 2.36
CA GLN A 68 20.93 -9.50 3.56
C GLN A 68 22.17 -8.79 4.09
N ALA A 69 23.31 -9.48 4.22
CA ALA A 69 24.56 -8.88 4.67
C ALA A 69 25.10 -7.80 3.70
N LEU A 70 24.81 -7.90 2.40
CA LEU A 70 25.14 -6.87 1.43
C LEU A 70 24.21 -5.64 1.60
N ALA A 71 22.91 -5.87 1.79
CA ALA A 71 21.95 -4.81 2.08
C ALA A 71 22.31 -4.06 3.38
N ASP A 72 22.65 -4.78 4.45
CA ASP A 72 23.01 -4.20 5.75
C ASP A 72 24.26 -3.32 5.64
N ARG A 73 25.26 -3.74 4.86
CA ARG A 73 26.45 -2.92 4.57
C ARG A 73 26.11 -1.66 3.78
N LEU A 74 25.23 -1.77 2.78
CA LEU A 74 24.77 -0.60 2.02
C LEU A 74 23.99 0.37 2.91
N TYR A 75 23.11 -0.13 3.78
CA TYR A 75 22.42 0.72 4.75
C TYR A 75 23.39 1.39 5.74
N ALA A 76 24.45 0.70 6.16
CA ALA A 76 25.48 1.29 7.01
C ALA A 76 26.29 2.38 6.28
N GLU A 77 26.59 2.20 4.99
CA GLU A 77 27.25 3.22 4.16
C GLU A 77 26.37 4.46 3.94
N LEU A 78 25.06 4.25 3.76
CA LEU A 78 24.08 5.33 3.59
C LEU A 78 23.80 6.07 4.90
N GLY A 79 23.93 5.41 6.06
CA GLY A 79 23.66 5.99 7.37
C GLY A 79 22.26 6.62 7.45
N ASP A 80 22.20 7.87 7.88
CA ASP A 80 20.95 8.63 8.04
C ASP A 80 20.25 8.95 6.70
N SER A 81 20.96 8.85 5.57
CA SER A 81 20.38 9.05 4.25
C SER A 81 19.53 7.87 3.77
N ALA A 82 19.54 6.72 4.46
CA ALA A 82 18.61 5.62 4.23
C ALA A 82 17.55 5.59 5.35
N PHE A 83 16.30 5.89 5.00
CA PHE A 83 15.21 5.93 5.97
C PHE A 83 15.14 4.61 6.78
N PRO A 84 14.93 4.67 8.10
CA PRO A 84 14.96 3.48 8.96
C PRO A 84 13.75 2.55 8.73
N THR A 85 12.68 3.06 8.13
CA THR A 85 11.45 2.35 7.79
C THR A 85 11.19 2.37 6.28
N GLY A 86 10.26 1.55 5.80
CA GLY A 86 9.99 1.47 4.37
C GLY A 86 11.00 0.64 3.60
N ARG A 87 11.80 -0.19 4.29
CA ARG A 87 12.89 -0.99 3.74
C ARG A 87 12.35 -2.37 3.39
N ARG A 88 12.55 -2.79 2.15
CA ARG A 88 12.20 -4.13 1.70
C ARG A 88 13.38 -4.80 1.02
N ASN A 89 13.59 -6.07 1.37
CA ASN A 89 14.51 -6.98 0.69
C ASN A 89 13.68 -8.18 0.21
N ASN A 90 13.65 -8.43 -1.09
CA ASN A 90 12.89 -9.56 -1.62
C ASN A 90 13.67 -10.87 -1.64
N GLY A 91 14.93 -10.87 -1.23
CA GLY A 91 15.80 -12.06 -1.27
C GLY A 91 16.14 -12.53 -2.69
N LEU A 92 15.81 -11.74 -3.72
CA LEU A 92 16.03 -12.03 -5.13
C LEU A 92 17.04 -11.06 -5.77
N GLY A 93 17.83 -10.37 -4.94
CA GLY A 93 18.85 -9.43 -5.39
C GLY A 93 18.37 -7.99 -5.52
N TRP A 94 17.14 -7.68 -5.12
CA TRP A 94 16.61 -6.31 -5.11
C TRP A 94 16.16 -5.87 -3.73
N ILE A 95 16.49 -4.62 -3.39
CA ILE A 95 15.98 -3.95 -2.21
C ILE A 95 15.28 -2.64 -2.61
N GLY A 96 14.35 -2.18 -1.78
CA GLY A 96 13.68 -0.89 -1.94
C GLY A 96 13.67 -0.14 -0.62
N PHE A 97 13.95 1.16 -0.65
CA PHE A 97 13.93 2.02 0.55
C PHE A 97 13.80 3.49 0.15
N TYR A 98 13.52 4.37 1.13
CA TYR A 98 13.48 5.81 0.93
C TYR A 98 14.83 6.46 1.23
N THR A 99 15.21 7.44 0.41
CA THR A 99 16.50 8.13 0.54
C THR A 99 16.40 9.61 0.16
N ASP A 100 17.31 10.42 0.67
CA ASP A 100 17.39 11.85 0.38
C ASP A 100 18.39 12.14 -0.76
N SER A 101 18.66 13.43 -0.99
CA SER A 101 19.63 13.86 -2.01
C SER A 101 21.05 13.35 -1.74
N ALA A 102 21.44 13.24 -0.47
CA ALA A 102 22.77 12.74 -0.08
C ALA A 102 22.88 11.25 -0.36
N GLY A 103 21.84 10.47 -0.08
CA GLY A 103 21.81 9.05 -0.37
C GLY A 103 21.78 8.73 -1.86
N ILE A 104 21.09 9.53 -2.70
CA ILE A 104 21.22 9.41 -4.17
C ILE A 104 22.67 9.62 -4.62
N ALA A 105 23.35 10.63 -4.06
CA ALA A 105 24.75 10.91 -4.38
C ALA A 105 25.70 9.79 -3.93
N LEU A 106 25.43 9.15 -2.79
CA LEU A 106 26.16 7.97 -2.30
C LEU A 106 25.90 6.75 -3.18
N LEU A 107 24.64 6.46 -3.54
CA LEU A 107 24.29 5.36 -4.44
C LEU A 107 24.99 5.50 -5.81
N SER A 108 25.16 6.72 -6.31
CA SER A 108 25.88 6.98 -7.56
C SER A 108 27.40 6.71 -7.49
N ARG A 109 27.92 6.29 -6.33
CA ARG A 109 29.36 6.05 -6.08
C ARG A 109 29.64 4.74 -5.36
N THR A 110 28.62 4.12 -4.77
CA THR A 110 28.77 2.89 -3.99
C THR A 110 29.20 1.71 -4.87
N ALA A 111 30.01 0.82 -4.30
CA ALA A 111 30.36 -0.47 -4.90
C ALA A 111 29.45 -1.61 -4.40
N LEU A 112 28.53 -1.33 -3.47
CA LEU A 112 27.67 -2.33 -2.83
C LEU A 112 26.37 -2.59 -3.62
N ALA A 113 26.18 -1.91 -4.75
CA ALA A 113 25.04 -2.04 -5.64
C ALA A 113 25.47 -2.07 -7.10
N GLU A 114 24.82 -2.91 -7.90
CA GLU A 114 25.04 -2.97 -9.35
C GLU A 114 24.27 -1.87 -10.08
N LYS A 115 23.08 -1.51 -9.59
CA LYS A 115 22.19 -0.51 -10.19
C LYS A 115 21.26 0.08 -9.15
N PHE A 116 20.85 1.32 -9.36
CA PHE A 116 19.66 1.85 -8.72
C PHE A 116 18.76 2.58 -9.73
N SER A 117 17.47 2.63 -9.43
CA SER A 117 16.44 3.25 -10.25
C SER A 117 15.32 3.80 -9.38
N ILE A 118 14.37 4.50 -10.01
CA ILE A 118 13.04 4.69 -9.42
C ILE A 118 12.49 3.32 -9.05
N ASP A 119 11.85 3.22 -7.89
CA ASP A 119 11.12 2.00 -7.51
C ASP A 119 9.74 2.00 -8.18
N PRO A 120 9.51 1.25 -9.28
CA PRO A 120 8.20 1.20 -9.93
C PRO A 120 7.18 0.47 -9.05
N THR A 121 7.65 -0.19 -8.01
CA THR A 121 6.86 -1.05 -7.16
C THR A 121 6.44 -0.38 -5.87
N GLY A 122 6.91 0.84 -5.56
CA GLY A 122 6.59 1.56 -4.32
C GLY A 122 5.09 1.56 -3.97
N ARG A 123 4.22 1.69 -4.97
CA ARG A 123 2.74 1.69 -4.81
C ARG A 123 2.11 0.32 -4.51
N SER A 124 2.82 -0.76 -4.80
CA SER A 124 2.38 -2.14 -4.57
C SER A 124 3.08 -2.80 -3.38
N TRP A 125 3.99 -2.08 -2.71
CA TRP A 125 4.93 -2.68 -1.75
C TRP A 125 4.57 -2.45 -0.27
N GLY A 126 3.42 -1.81 0.01
CA GLY A 126 2.75 -1.79 1.31
C GLY A 126 1.68 -2.87 1.46
N ARG A 127 1.37 -3.27 2.70
CA ARG A 127 0.18 -4.09 3.01
C ARG A 127 -1.11 -3.32 2.76
N GLU A 128 -1.07 -2.00 2.84
CA GLU A 128 -2.13 -1.13 2.38
C GLU A 128 -1.91 -0.82 0.89
N ARG A 129 -2.82 -1.28 0.01
CA ARG A 129 -2.86 -0.76 -1.35
C ARG A 129 -3.59 0.59 -1.32
N ALA A 130 -2.85 1.65 -1.62
CA ALA A 130 -3.27 3.05 -1.82
C ALA A 130 -4.29 3.27 -2.96
N GLY A 131 -5.13 2.28 -3.28
CA GLY A 131 -6.11 2.38 -4.35
C GLY A 131 -7.27 3.33 -4.02
N ASP A 132 -7.34 3.84 -2.80
CA ASP A 132 -8.34 4.83 -2.37
C ASP A 132 -7.80 6.27 -2.29
N GLY A 133 -6.51 6.49 -2.59
CA GLY A 133 -5.86 7.80 -2.54
C GLY A 133 -5.40 8.24 -1.14
N SER A 134 -5.51 7.38 -0.11
CA SER A 134 -5.11 7.73 1.27
C SER A 134 -3.61 8.00 1.37
N PHE A 135 -2.80 7.19 0.69
CA PHE A 135 -1.35 7.29 0.71
C PHE A 135 -0.87 8.61 0.09
N GLU A 136 -1.38 8.97 -1.09
CA GLU A 136 -1.04 10.23 -1.75
C GLU A 136 -1.44 11.41 -0.88
N ALA A 137 -2.62 11.37 -0.26
CA ALA A 137 -3.06 12.43 0.65
C ALA A 137 -2.17 12.56 1.90
N ILE A 138 -1.66 11.45 2.44
CA ILE A 138 -0.71 11.47 3.56
C ILE A 138 0.65 11.98 3.11
N ASP A 139 1.16 11.52 1.96
CA ASP A 139 2.45 11.95 1.43
C ASP A 139 2.44 13.47 1.17
N ASP A 140 1.41 13.98 0.49
CA ASP A 140 1.22 15.42 0.26
C ASP A 140 1.13 16.20 1.58
N ALA A 141 0.39 15.70 2.57
CA ALA A 141 0.30 16.33 3.90
C ALA A 141 1.65 16.34 4.64
N LEU A 142 2.44 15.27 4.51
CA LEU A 142 3.78 15.14 5.08
C LEU A 142 4.85 15.93 4.32
N VAL A 143 4.58 16.38 3.09
CA VAL A 143 5.40 17.36 2.38
C VAL A 143 5.10 18.76 2.91
N ALA A 144 3.84 19.07 3.18
CA ALA A 144 3.43 20.39 3.69
C ALA A 144 3.73 20.59 5.19
N SER A 145 3.76 19.52 5.98
CA SER A 145 3.95 19.55 7.44
C SER A 145 4.79 18.37 7.89
N PRO A 146 5.65 18.50 8.93
CA PRO A 146 6.45 17.39 9.43
C PRO A 146 5.62 16.26 10.05
N THR A 147 4.35 16.52 10.34
CA THR A 147 3.43 15.55 10.96
C THR A 147 2.02 15.68 10.40
N VAL A 148 1.26 14.60 10.42
CA VAL A 148 -0.13 14.52 9.97
C VAL A 148 -0.99 13.78 10.99
N GLU A 149 -2.23 14.24 11.18
CA GLU A 149 -3.25 13.53 11.96
C GLU A 149 -3.89 12.45 11.09
N VAL A 150 -3.90 11.22 11.59
CA VAL A 150 -4.38 10.04 10.88
C VAL A 150 -5.34 9.22 11.75
N ASP A 151 -6.12 8.41 11.07
CA ASP A 151 -6.87 7.29 11.61
C ASP A 151 -6.15 6.00 11.21
N LEU A 152 -5.66 5.26 12.21
CA LEU A 152 -5.01 3.97 12.04
C LEU A 152 -6.05 2.87 12.11
N VAL A 153 -6.26 2.16 11.01
CA VAL A 153 -7.12 0.97 10.99
C VAL A 153 -6.25 -0.24 11.35
N LEU A 154 -6.46 -0.77 12.55
CA LEU A 154 -5.68 -1.89 13.08
C LEU A 154 -6.10 -3.22 12.44
N ALA A 155 -5.13 -4.09 12.21
CA ALA A 155 -5.35 -5.45 11.72
C ALA A 155 -5.76 -6.38 12.89
N THR A 156 -6.97 -6.18 13.40
CA THR A 156 -7.59 -7.10 14.38
C THR A 156 -8.29 -8.27 13.66
N GLU A 157 -8.76 -9.25 14.41
CA GLU A 157 -9.66 -10.32 13.92
C GLU A 157 -11.03 -9.80 13.42
N GLU A 158 -11.27 -8.48 13.55
CA GLU A 158 -12.49 -7.74 13.27
C GLU A 158 -13.71 -8.20 14.09
N PRO A 159 -14.43 -7.27 14.74
CA PRO A 159 -15.78 -7.58 15.17
C PRO A 159 -16.71 -7.62 13.94
N PRO A 160 -17.86 -8.30 14.06
CA PRO A 160 -18.95 -8.13 13.10
C PRO A 160 -19.27 -6.64 12.93
N TYR A 161 -19.60 -6.24 11.70
CA TYR A 161 -19.96 -4.85 11.43
C TYR A 161 -21.07 -4.73 10.39
N THR A 162 -21.67 -3.55 10.33
CA THR A 162 -22.75 -3.20 9.41
C THR A 162 -22.43 -1.89 8.70
N LEU A 163 -22.69 -1.85 7.38
CA LEU A 163 -22.62 -0.63 6.57
C LEU A 163 -23.96 0.11 6.66
N LEU A 164 -23.95 1.25 7.33
CA LEU A 164 -25.16 2.04 7.54
C LEU A 164 -25.56 2.79 6.25
N PRO A 165 -26.84 3.15 6.06
CA PRO A 165 -27.32 3.86 4.88
C PRO A 165 -26.64 5.21 4.60
N ASP A 166 -26.03 5.83 5.60
CA ASP A 166 -25.25 7.06 5.45
C ASP A 166 -23.80 6.81 4.97
N GLY A 167 -23.41 5.55 4.76
CA GLY A 167 -22.07 5.14 4.35
C GLY A 167 -21.11 4.88 5.51
N SER A 168 -21.52 5.11 6.75
CA SER A 168 -20.68 4.86 7.93
C SER A 168 -20.64 3.37 8.30
N THR A 169 -19.67 3.01 9.14
CA THR A 169 -19.50 1.64 9.65
C THR A 169 -19.88 1.59 11.11
N ARG A 170 -20.82 0.71 11.47
CA ARG A 170 -21.12 0.38 12.87
C ARG A 170 -20.52 -0.97 13.20
N PHE A 171 -19.73 -1.04 14.25
CA PHE A 171 -19.21 -2.30 14.78
C PHE A 171 -20.16 -2.85 15.84
N ASP A 172 -20.50 -4.13 15.71
CA ASP A 172 -21.56 -4.80 16.49
C ASP A 172 -20.96 -5.71 17.59
N GLY A 173 -19.66 -5.63 17.87
CA GLY A 173 -18.98 -6.44 18.88
C GLY A 173 -17.62 -5.90 19.32
N PRO A 174 -17.01 -6.47 20.37
CA PRO A 174 -15.71 -6.05 20.87
C PRO A 174 -14.59 -6.38 19.89
N SER A 175 -13.57 -5.52 19.86
CA SER A 175 -12.37 -5.66 19.04
C SER A 175 -11.11 -5.73 19.93
N GLU A 176 -10.12 -6.50 19.50
CA GLU A 176 -8.81 -6.68 20.16
C GLU A 176 -7.87 -5.47 19.95
N VAL A 177 -8.45 -4.26 19.95
CA VAL A 177 -7.76 -3.00 19.60
C VAL A 177 -6.53 -2.81 20.47
N ASN A 178 -6.67 -2.94 21.79
CA ASN A 178 -5.57 -2.70 22.72
C ASN A 178 -4.44 -3.72 22.57
N GLU A 179 -4.76 -4.98 22.30
CA GLU A 179 -3.73 -6.02 22.12
C GLU A 179 -2.93 -5.82 20.83
N VAL A 180 -3.61 -5.50 19.73
CA VAL A 180 -2.93 -5.18 18.45
C VAL A 180 -2.13 -3.89 18.58
N LEU A 181 -2.69 -2.88 19.25
CA LEU A 181 -2.02 -1.61 19.50
C LEU A 181 -0.78 -1.78 20.37
N ASP A 182 -0.83 -2.60 21.42
CA ASP A 182 0.34 -2.89 22.26
C ASP A 182 1.45 -3.53 21.45
N ARG A 183 1.13 -4.49 20.56
CA ARG A 183 2.12 -5.07 19.63
C ARG A 183 2.67 -4.03 18.67
N LEU A 184 1.82 -3.23 18.03
CA LEU A 184 2.24 -2.14 17.14
C LEU A 184 3.19 -1.16 17.83
N LEU A 185 2.94 -0.83 19.10
CA LEU A 185 3.75 0.13 19.86
C LEU A 185 5.10 -0.41 20.33
N THR A 186 5.37 -1.71 20.13
CA THR A 186 6.72 -2.29 20.32
C THR A 186 7.62 -2.15 19.10
N GLU A 187 7.06 -1.80 17.94
CA GLU A 187 7.83 -1.62 16.71
C GLU A 187 8.80 -0.42 16.84
N PRO A 188 10.02 -0.48 16.26
CA PRO A 188 11.01 0.59 16.37
C PRO A 188 10.50 1.97 15.92
N PHE A 189 9.62 2.00 14.92
CA PHE A 189 9.05 3.24 14.40
C PHE A 189 7.94 3.83 15.28
N ALA A 190 7.45 3.09 16.27
CA ALA A 190 6.32 3.51 17.10
C ALA A 190 6.62 4.76 17.93
N GLN A 191 7.89 5.04 18.23
CA GLN A 191 8.30 6.29 18.90
C GLN A 191 7.91 7.57 18.13
N HIS A 192 7.64 7.43 16.83
CA HIS A 192 7.21 8.49 15.92
C HIS A 192 5.68 8.63 15.85
N ILE A 193 4.94 7.82 16.60
CA ILE A 193 3.48 7.87 16.70
C ILE A 193 3.10 8.58 18.00
N LYS A 194 2.29 9.64 17.91
CA LYS A 194 1.85 10.46 19.05
C LYS A 194 0.34 10.58 19.12
N GLY A 195 -0.17 11.05 20.26
CA GLY A 195 -1.57 11.42 20.42
C GLY A 195 -2.55 10.24 20.53
N ILE A 196 -2.06 9.01 20.73
CA ILE A 196 -2.92 7.85 20.98
C ILE A 196 -3.51 7.96 22.39
N ASP A 197 -4.83 8.15 22.48
CA ASP A 197 -5.57 8.09 23.74
C ASP A 197 -6.32 6.76 23.89
N ARG A 198 -5.77 5.86 24.71
CA ARG A 198 -6.35 4.54 24.99
C ARG A 198 -7.73 4.61 25.65
N ARG A 199 -8.07 5.71 26.32
CA ARG A 199 -9.37 5.88 27.01
C ARG A 199 -10.49 6.27 26.04
N GLN A 200 -10.13 6.86 24.91
CA GLN A 200 -11.07 7.32 23.88
C GLN A 200 -11.28 6.29 22.77
N ASN A 201 -10.43 5.25 22.68
CA ASN A 201 -10.60 4.19 21.70
C ASN A 201 -11.86 3.40 22.01
N PRO A 202 -12.88 3.43 21.13
CA PRO A 202 -14.07 2.61 21.32
C PRO A 202 -13.63 1.16 21.33
N GLN A 203 -13.97 0.39 22.37
CA GLN A 203 -13.69 -1.05 22.41
C GLN A 203 -14.29 -1.82 21.22
N LEU A 204 -15.18 -1.16 20.46
CA LEU A 204 -15.88 -1.72 19.30
C LEU A 204 -15.17 -1.44 17.97
N ALA A 205 -14.42 -0.34 17.81
CA ALA A 205 -13.89 0.08 16.51
C ALA A 205 -12.37 -0.16 16.44
N PRO A 206 -11.85 -0.91 15.44
CA PRO A 206 -10.41 -1.08 15.21
C PRO A 206 -9.78 0.16 14.55
N VAL A 207 -10.21 1.36 14.93
CA VAL A 207 -9.70 2.63 14.40
C VAL A 207 -9.15 3.44 15.56
N VAL A 208 -7.87 3.83 15.45
CA VAL A 208 -7.16 4.58 16.49
C VAL A 208 -6.69 5.92 15.89
N PRO A 209 -7.16 7.07 16.41
CA PRO A 209 -6.62 8.35 16.01
C PRO A 209 -5.17 8.50 16.50
N ALA A 210 -4.31 8.99 15.64
CA ALA A 210 -2.92 9.26 15.97
C ALA A 210 -2.37 10.46 15.19
N LYS A 211 -1.20 10.92 15.59
CA LYS A 211 -0.37 11.87 14.87
C LYS A 211 0.94 11.20 14.50
N ILE A 212 1.29 11.21 13.22
CA ILE A 212 2.47 10.52 12.71
C ILE A 212 3.37 11.46 11.92
N ASP A 213 4.67 11.17 11.92
CA ASP A 213 5.60 11.72 10.94
C ASP A 213 5.85 10.71 9.82
N ARG A 214 6.80 11.05 8.94
CA ARG A 214 7.16 10.22 7.79
C ARG A 214 7.78 8.87 8.17
N VAL A 215 8.54 8.81 9.26
CA VAL A 215 9.16 7.55 9.74
C VAL A 215 8.06 6.59 10.19
N ALA A 216 7.12 7.09 11.00
CA ALA A 216 5.95 6.33 11.41
C ALA A 216 5.12 5.91 10.18
N PHE A 217 4.84 6.81 9.23
CA PHE A 217 4.03 6.48 8.05
C PHE A 217 4.56 5.28 7.27
N PHE A 218 5.83 5.29 6.87
CA PHE A 218 6.39 4.18 6.11
C PHE A 218 6.52 2.89 6.93
N GLY A 219 6.71 2.99 8.25
CA GLY A 219 6.66 1.83 9.14
C GLY A 219 5.26 1.22 9.25
N LEU A 220 4.24 2.07 9.37
CA LEU A 220 2.84 1.65 9.48
C LEU A 220 2.34 0.96 8.22
N VAL A 221 2.66 1.47 7.03
CA VAL A 221 2.23 0.88 5.74
C VAL A 221 2.81 -0.53 5.51
N GLU A 222 3.93 -0.86 6.14
CA GLU A 222 4.58 -2.17 6.09
C GLU A 222 4.19 -3.09 7.27
N SER A 223 3.71 -2.51 8.37
CA SER A 223 3.40 -3.25 9.59
C SER A 223 2.28 -4.26 9.39
N VAL A 224 2.45 -5.46 9.96
CA VAL A 224 1.42 -6.50 9.97
C VAL A 224 0.24 -6.15 10.88
N HIS A 225 0.41 -5.18 11.77
CA HIS A 225 -0.58 -4.76 12.76
C HIS A 225 -1.50 -3.64 12.25
N VAL A 226 -1.22 -3.11 11.07
CA VAL A 226 -1.98 -2.02 10.45
C VAL A 226 -2.54 -2.51 9.13
N ARG A 227 -3.82 -2.22 8.92
CA ARG A 227 -4.49 -2.50 7.66
C ARG A 227 -4.54 -1.29 6.75
N ALA A 228 -4.80 -0.13 7.32
CA ALA A 228 -4.86 1.12 6.59
C ALA A 228 -4.42 2.30 7.47
N VAL A 229 -3.84 3.31 6.83
CA VAL A 229 -3.50 4.60 7.40
C VAL A 229 -4.21 5.65 6.55
N ARG A 230 -5.10 6.42 7.16
CA ARG A 230 -5.86 7.45 6.45
C ARG A 230 -5.69 8.79 7.13
N PRO A 231 -5.64 9.92 6.40
CA PRO A 231 -5.79 11.23 7.03
C PRO A 231 -7.07 11.28 7.87
N ARG A 232 -7.06 11.98 9.00
CA ARG A 232 -8.27 12.10 9.81
C ARG A 232 -9.37 12.79 8.99
N GLY A 233 -10.56 12.18 8.96
CA GLY A 233 -11.68 12.67 8.15
C GLY A 233 -11.53 12.42 6.65
N PHE A 234 -10.64 11.52 6.23
CA PHE A 234 -10.44 11.17 4.83
C PHE A 234 -11.71 10.61 4.19
N VAL A 235 -12.08 11.19 3.05
CA VAL A 235 -13.16 10.70 2.20
C VAL A 235 -12.52 9.93 1.04
N ARG A 236 -12.88 8.65 0.93
CA ARG A 236 -12.36 7.72 -0.08
C ARG A 236 -12.46 8.31 -1.48
N GLN A 237 -11.34 8.38 -2.20
CA GLN A 237 -11.32 8.70 -3.63
C GLN A 237 -11.24 7.41 -4.46
N PRO A 238 -11.76 7.40 -5.70
CA PRO A 238 -12.57 8.45 -6.32
C PRO A 238 -13.95 8.60 -5.66
N SER A 239 -14.60 9.75 -5.93
CA SER A 239 -16.04 9.90 -5.73
C SER A 239 -16.83 8.80 -6.44
N ALA A 240 -18.06 8.55 -6.01
CA ALA A 240 -18.85 7.45 -6.55
C ALA A 240 -19.06 7.67 -8.05
N ILE A 241 -18.80 6.64 -8.86
CA ILE A 241 -18.89 6.73 -10.31
C ILE A 241 -20.23 6.17 -10.75
N TRP A 242 -21.07 7.02 -11.33
CA TRP A 242 -22.41 6.65 -11.76
C TRP A 242 -22.48 6.75 -13.27
N HIS A 243 -22.15 5.67 -13.98
CA HIS A 243 -22.09 5.70 -15.44
C HIS A 243 -23.49 5.73 -16.05
N GLU A 244 -23.83 6.86 -16.68
CA GLU A 244 -25.12 7.06 -17.34
C GLU A 244 -25.36 6.12 -18.53
N ASP A 245 -24.31 5.42 -19.01
CA ASP A 245 -24.41 4.35 -20.01
C ASP A 245 -25.52 3.35 -19.63
N ALA A 246 -25.67 3.04 -18.34
CA ALA A 246 -26.68 2.10 -17.87
C ALA A 246 -28.10 2.61 -18.10
N LEU A 247 -28.35 3.89 -17.82
CA LEU A 247 -29.64 4.52 -18.06
C LEU A 247 -29.95 4.56 -19.56
N ARG A 248 -28.95 4.81 -20.41
CA ARG A 248 -29.14 4.81 -21.87
C ARG A 248 -29.46 3.43 -22.44
N VAL A 249 -28.77 2.39 -21.98
CA VAL A 249 -29.08 1.00 -22.36
C VAL A 249 -30.49 0.63 -21.91
N ALA A 250 -30.84 0.89 -20.64
CA ALA A 250 -32.16 0.59 -20.12
C ALA A 250 -33.29 1.38 -20.80
N ALA A 251 -33.03 2.62 -21.22
CA ALA A 251 -33.98 3.42 -22.00
C ALA A 251 -34.27 2.82 -23.38
N ARG A 252 -33.27 2.19 -24.02
CA ARG A 252 -33.41 1.53 -25.33
C ARG A 252 -34.03 0.13 -25.22
N GLU A 253 -33.61 -0.65 -24.24
CA GLU A 253 -33.89 -2.09 -24.16
C GLU A 253 -34.89 -2.47 -23.06
N GLY A 254 -35.39 -1.50 -22.30
CA GLY A 254 -36.26 -1.69 -21.14
C GLY A 254 -35.55 -2.22 -19.88
N ARG A 255 -34.32 -2.73 -20.03
CA ARG A 255 -33.45 -3.22 -18.96
C ARG A 255 -31.98 -3.02 -19.33
N ALA A 256 -31.09 -3.07 -18.34
CA ALA A 256 -29.65 -3.08 -18.54
C ALA A 256 -29.02 -4.18 -17.68
N GLU A 257 -27.95 -4.79 -18.18
CA GLU A 257 -27.04 -5.58 -17.35
C GLU A 257 -26.02 -4.62 -16.74
N ILE A 258 -25.94 -4.60 -15.41
CA ILE A 258 -25.06 -3.71 -14.67
C ILE A 258 -24.21 -4.50 -13.69
N HIS A 259 -23.12 -3.89 -13.25
CA HIS A 259 -22.46 -4.25 -12.01
C HIS A 259 -22.44 -3.07 -11.04
N ILE A 260 -22.56 -3.38 -9.75
CA ILE A 260 -22.48 -2.42 -8.66
C ILE A 260 -21.31 -2.84 -7.77
N LEU A 261 -20.39 -1.91 -7.51
CA LEU A 261 -19.31 -2.09 -6.57
C LEU A 261 -19.53 -1.21 -5.34
N LEU A 262 -19.43 -1.78 -4.14
CA LEU A 262 -19.51 -1.04 -2.89
C LEU A 262 -18.17 -0.41 -2.50
N ARG A 263 -18.25 0.68 -1.72
CA ARG A 263 -17.10 1.29 -1.05
C ARG A 263 -16.55 0.41 0.08
N GLY A 264 -17.39 -0.44 0.65
CA GLY A 264 -17.08 -1.19 1.86
C GLY A 264 -17.03 -0.31 3.12
N GLY A 265 -16.71 -0.94 4.25
CA GLY A 265 -16.60 -0.26 5.53
C GLY A 265 -15.21 0.31 5.80
N VAL A 266 -15.03 0.91 6.97
CA VAL A 266 -13.74 1.49 7.38
C VAL A 266 -12.61 0.43 7.38
N THR A 267 -12.91 -0.84 7.65
CA THR A 267 -11.94 -1.95 7.65
C THR A 267 -11.78 -2.66 6.31
N TYR A 268 -12.53 -2.23 5.29
CA TYR A 268 -12.60 -2.91 4.00
C TYR A 268 -11.23 -3.06 3.34
N THR A 269 -10.97 -4.25 2.82
CA THR A 269 -9.82 -4.51 1.96
C THR A 269 -10.14 -5.58 0.91
N HIS A 270 -9.46 -5.51 -0.23
CA HIS A 270 -9.52 -6.50 -1.29
C HIS A 270 -8.36 -7.52 -1.22
N LEU A 271 -7.58 -7.45 -0.14
CA LEU A 271 -6.32 -8.18 -0.01
C LEU A 271 -6.50 -9.53 0.68
N PRO A 272 -5.70 -10.54 0.31
CA PRO A 272 -5.84 -11.90 0.83
C PRO A 272 -5.39 -12.09 2.29
N HIS A 273 -4.88 -11.04 2.95
CA HIS A 273 -4.24 -11.14 4.27
C HIS A 273 -5.20 -10.98 5.46
N GLN A 274 -6.51 -11.07 5.24
CA GLN A 274 -7.49 -11.12 6.32
C GLN A 274 -7.56 -12.50 6.95
N SER A 275 -7.89 -12.55 8.24
CA SER A 275 -8.28 -13.81 8.86
C SER A 275 -9.57 -14.34 8.21
N PRO A 276 -9.82 -15.66 8.25
CA PRO A 276 -11.07 -16.23 7.75
C PRO A 276 -12.32 -15.61 8.40
N LYS A 277 -12.22 -15.15 9.65
CA LYS A 277 -13.31 -14.52 10.40
C LYS A 277 -13.61 -13.11 9.89
N ALA A 278 -12.58 -12.28 9.80
CA ALA A 278 -12.62 -10.95 9.19
C ALA A 278 -13.21 -10.98 7.78
N ARG A 279 -12.75 -11.93 6.95
CA ARG A 279 -13.24 -12.11 5.58
C ARG A 279 -14.75 -12.39 5.55
N ARG A 280 -15.26 -13.26 6.43
CA ARG A 280 -16.70 -13.56 6.54
C ARG A 280 -17.50 -12.34 6.98
N TYR A 281 -17.04 -11.59 7.98
CA TYR A 281 -17.75 -10.37 8.41
C TYR A 281 -17.83 -9.31 7.32
N GLN A 282 -16.78 -9.16 6.52
CA GLN A 282 -16.84 -8.30 5.34
C GLN A 282 -17.84 -8.78 4.30
N MET A 283 -17.87 -10.10 4.00
CA MET A 283 -18.85 -10.70 3.10
C MET A 283 -20.29 -10.46 3.58
N ASP A 284 -20.55 -10.69 4.87
CA ASP A 284 -21.87 -10.51 5.47
C ASP A 284 -22.31 -9.04 5.42
N ALA A 285 -21.42 -8.12 5.78
CA ALA A 285 -21.70 -6.68 5.76
C ALA A 285 -22.01 -6.18 4.35
N ASN A 286 -21.21 -6.60 3.37
CA ASN A 286 -21.42 -6.23 1.96
C ASN A 286 -22.71 -6.84 1.40
N THR A 287 -22.98 -8.11 1.69
CA THR A 287 -24.19 -8.81 1.22
C THR A 287 -25.45 -8.14 1.77
N ARG A 288 -25.48 -7.81 3.07
CA ARG A 288 -26.60 -7.07 3.67
C ARG A 288 -26.78 -5.70 3.02
N ALA A 289 -25.70 -4.95 2.83
CA ALA A 289 -25.76 -3.62 2.22
C ALA A 289 -26.29 -3.67 0.77
N LEU A 290 -25.80 -4.61 -0.04
CA LEU A 290 -26.28 -4.80 -1.41
C LEU A 290 -27.77 -5.16 -1.44
N ASP A 291 -28.21 -6.07 -0.55
CA ASP A 291 -29.63 -6.44 -0.45
C ASP A 291 -30.52 -5.24 -0.09
N GLU A 292 -30.12 -4.44 0.90
CA GLU A 292 -30.84 -3.22 1.29
C GLU A 292 -30.94 -2.20 0.16
N ILE A 293 -29.82 -1.92 -0.52
CA ILE A 293 -29.72 -0.98 -1.65
C ILE A 293 -30.64 -1.43 -2.79
N LEU A 294 -30.55 -2.69 -3.18
CA LEU A 294 -31.31 -3.24 -4.30
C LEU A 294 -32.81 -3.28 -3.97
N LYS A 295 -33.19 -3.65 -2.75
CA LYS A 295 -34.59 -3.60 -2.29
C LYS A 295 -35.15 -2.19 -2.30
N ALA A 296 -34.37 -1.20 -1.86
CA ALA A 296 -34.78 0.20 -1.94
C ALA A 296 -35.01 0.64 -3.40
N ALA A 297 -34.21 0.15 -4.35
CA ALA A 297 -34.40 0.37 -5.79
C ALA A 297 -35.58 -0.42 -6.39
N GLY A 298 -36.23 -1.30 -5.61
CA GLY A 298 -37.36 -2.12 -6.04
C GLY A 298 -36.96 -3.44 -6.73
N VAL A 299 -35.74 -3.91 -6.51
CA VAL A 299 -35.31 -5.27 -6.87
C VAL A 299 -35.72 -6.22 -5.75
N GLU A 300 -36.47 -7.28 -6.09
CA GLU A 300 -37.12 -8.14 -5.09
C GLU A 300 -36.14 -8.99 -4.27
N ALA A 301 -35.08 -9.47 -4.90
CA ALA A 301 -34.07 -10.32 -4.27
C ALA A 301 -32.67 -10.03 -4.80
N LEU A 302 -31.70 -10.02 -3.89
CA LEU A 302 -30.27 -10.04 -4.23
C LEU A 302 -29.93 -11.37 -4.94
N PRO A 303 -29.23 -11.35 -6.08
CA PRO A 303 -28.67 -12.56 -6.69
C PRO A 303 -27.74 -13.30 -5.72
N VAL A 304 -27.63 -14.62 -5.87
CA VAL A 304 -26.66 -15.40 -5.10
C VAL A 304 -25.25 -14.96 -5.47
N LEU A 305 -24.52 -14.40 -4.51
CA LEU A 305 -23.15 -13.93 -4.71
C LEU A 305 -22.18 -15.09 -4.51
N SER A 306 -21.12 -15.15 -5.34
CA SER A 306 -19.97 -15.99 -5.03
C SER A 306 -19.24 -15.47 -3.79
N GLU A 307 -18.41 -16.29 -3.15
CA GLU A 307 -17.59 -15.82 -2.02
C GLU A 307 -16.69 -14.65 -2.41
N VAL A 308 -16.23 -14.60 -3.66
CA VAL A 308 -15.37 -13.53 -4.17
C VAL A 308 -16.19 -12.25 -4.32
N ASP A 309 -17.36 -12.32 -4.93
CA ASP A 309 -18.23 -11.16 -5.16
C ASP A 309 -18.75 -10.58 -3.84
N ALA A 310 -19.22 -11.43 -2.92
CA ALA A 310 -19.63 -11.01 -1.59
C ALA A 310 -18.48 -10.33 -0.84
N HIS A 311 -17.28 -10.90 -0.92
CA HIS A 311 -16.10 -10.32 -0.27
C HIS A 311 -15.72 -8.96 -0.87
N MET A 312 -15.80 -8.83 -2.20
CA MET A 312 -15.54 -7.57 -2.90
C MET A 312 -16.67 -6.54 -2.77
N GLY A 313 -17.86 -6.95 -2.32
CA GLY A 313 -19.05 -6.10 -2.35
C GLY A 313 -19.46 -5.76 -3.78
N LEU A 314 -19.40 -6.76 -4.65
CA LEU A 314 -19.71 -6.68 -6.06
C LEU A 314 -20.98 -7.50 -6.35
N VAL A 315 -21.84 -6.98 -7.22
CA VAL A 315 -22.98 -7.74 -7.76
C VAL A 315 -23.13 -7.44 -9.24
N TYR A 316 -23.48 -8.47 -10.00
CA TYR A 316 -23.86 -8.40 -11.41
C TYR A 316 -25.35 -8.76 -11.52
N LEU A 317 -26.12 -7.94 -12.23
CA LEU A 317 -27.56 -8.18 -12.38
C LEU A 317 -28.15 -7.49 -13.61
N PHE A 318 -29.25 -8.06 -14.10
CA PHE A 318 -30.18 -7.35 -14.98
C PHE A 318 -31.14 -6.52 -14.14
N ILE A 319 -31.25 -5.23 -14.45
CA ILE A 319 -32.12 -4.28 -13.76
C ILE A 319 -33.04 -3.59 -14.77
N THR A 320 -34.32 -3.45 -14.42
CA THR A 320 -35.28 -2.76 -15.29
C THR A 320 -35.03 -1.25 -15.26
N ARG A 321 -35.49 -0.54 -16.29
CA ARG A 321 -35.38 0.92 -16.35
C ARG A 321 -35.95 1.62 -15.09
N PRO A 322 -37.17 1.33 -14.59
CA PRO A 322 -37.69 2.00 -13.39
C PRO A 322 -36.86 1.74 -12.13
N GLN A 323 -36.32 0.53 -11.97
CA GLN A 323 -35.45 0.19 -10.84
C GLN A 323 -34.11 0.93 -10.92
N LEU A 324 -33.53 1.01 -12.12
CA LEU A 324 -32.28 1.72 -12.36
C LEU A 324 -32.42 3.23 -12.14
N GLU A 325 -33.53 3.83 -12.60
CA GLU A 325 -33.84 5.24 -12.34
C GLU A 325 -33.96 5.50 -10.83
N LYS A 326 -34.61 4.62 -10.06
CA LYS A 326 -34.66 4.71 -8.59
C LYS A 326 -33.28 4.60 -7.95
N LEU A 327 -32.45 3.64 -8.38
CA LEU A 327 -31.10 3.45 -7.87
C LEU A 327 -30.24 4.72 -8.10
N PHE A 328 -30.29 5.31 -9.30
CA PHE A 328 -29.58 6.54 -9.64
C PHE A 328 -30.10 7.77 -8.90
N ALA A 329 -31.40 7.81 -8.56
CA ALA A 329 -32.00 8.89 -7.78
C ALA A 329 -31.62 8.81 -6.29
N GLN A 330 -31.44 7.61 -5.74
CA GLN A 330 -31.06 7.42 -4.34
C GLN A 330 -29.64 7.92 -4.03
N ARG A 331 -28.71 7.74 -4.98
CA ARG A 331 -27.28 8.06 -4.80
C ARG A 331 -26.72 7.50 -3.48
N ASP A 332 -27.02 6.23 -3.18
CA ASP A 332 -26.62 5.60 -1.92
C ASP A 332 -25.09 5.74 -1.71
N PRO A 333 -24.65 6.33 -0.58
CA PRO A 333 -23.24 6.65 -0.33
C PRO A 333 -22.36 5.41 -0.20
N ARG A 334 -22.94 4.23 0.08
CA ARG A 334 -22.21 2.96 0.16
C ARG A 334 -21.74 2.47 -1.22
N ILE A 335 -22.28 2.98 -2.32
CA ILE A 335 -21.90 2.61 -3.67
C ILE A 335 -20.63 3.36 -4.10
N LEU A 336 -19.64 2.60 -4.60
CA LEU A 336 -18.43 3.13 -5.23
C LEU A 336 -18.65 3.31 -6.74
N SER A 337 -19.25 2.34 -7.43
CA SER A 337 -19.61 2.52 -8.83
C SER A 337 -20.86 1.74 -9.26
N VAL A 338 -21.53 2.28 -10.27
CA VAL A 338 -22.56 1.59 -11.06
C VAL A 338 -22.17 1.71 -12.53
N ASP A 339 -22.07 0.55 -13.18
CA ASP A 339 -21.50 0.40 -14.50
C ASP A 339 -22.30 -0.58 -15.34
N VAL A 340 -22.38 -0.35 -16.65
CA VAL A 340 -22.92 -1.37 -17.57
C VAL A 340 -21.94 -2.54 -17.59
N ASN A 341 -22.45 -3.76 -17.51
CA ASN A 341 -21.64 -4.93 -17.85
C ASN A 341 -21.37 -4.90 -19.36
N LYS A 342 -20.30 -4.21 -19.75
CA LYS A 342 -19.79 -4.29 -21.11
C LYS A 342 -19.17 -5.66 -21.21
N ALA A 343 -19.87 -6.62 -21.84
CA ALA A 343 -19.20 -7.79 -22.37
C ALA A 343 -17.94 -7.28 -23.10
N ILE A 344 -16.78 -7.87 -22.82
CA ILE A 344 -15.55 -7.61 -23.56
C ILE A 344 -15.77 -8.17 -24.97
N GLY A 345 -16.58 -7.46 -25.75
CA GLY A 345 -17.10 -7.86 -27.05
C GLY A 345 -16.16 -7.37 -28.13
N GLY A 346 -15.05 -8.09 -28.27
CA GLY A 346 -14.09 -7.91 -29.37
C GLY A 346 -13.66 -9.23 -30.02
N LEU A 347 -14.25 -10.36 -29.65
CA LEU A 347 -14.15 -11.60 -30.43
C LEU A 347 -15.56 -11.98 -30.87
N ALA A 348 -15.98 -11.35 -31.96
CA ALA A 348 -16.98 -11.94 -32.83
C ALA A 348 -16.46 -13.30 -33.27
N SER A 349 -16.98 -14.37 -32.69
CA SER A 349 -16.90 -15.71 -33.27
C SER A 349 -17.81 -15.72 -34.50
N ASN A 350 -17.29 -15.21 -35.62
CA ASN A 350 -17.70 -15.72 -36.92
C ASN A 350 -16.94 -17.04 -37.12
N ASN A 351 -17.65 -18.14 -36.86
CA ASN A 351 -17.63 -19.36 -37.67
C ASN A 351 -18.77 -20.28 -37.21
#